data_AF-A0A7J3GCA5-F1
#
_entry.id   AF-A0A7J3GCA5-F1
#
_cell.length_a   1.000
_cell.length_b   1.000
_cell.length_c   1.000
_cell.angle_alpha   90.00
_cell.angle_beta   90.00
_cell.angle_gamma   90.00
#
_symmetry.space_group_name_H-M   'P 1'
#
loop_
_entity.id
_entity.type
_entity.pdbx_description
1 polymer ?
#
loop_
_entity_poly.entity_id
_entity_poly.type
_entity_poly.pdbx_seq_one_letter_code
_entity_poly.pdbx_strand_id
1 'polypeptide(L)' 'MSRPVDVGDLKEGQYVIIDNEPCHIVEITKSKPGKHGSAKARVVALGVFDGVKRSFVKPVDAKVDVPIIEKRSGQVIAIL' A
#
# COMPACT_ATOMS: atom_id res chain seq x y z
N MET A 1 -2.15 13.59 -4.82
CA MET A 1 -3.14 13.60 -3.71
C MET A 1 -3.23 12.21 -3.11
N SER A 2 -3.26 12.09 -1.79
CA SER A 2 -3.48 10.84 -1.06
C SER A 2 -4.73 10.94 -0.18
N ARG A 3 -5.25 9.80 0.27
CA ARG A 3 -6.26 9.74 1.32
C ARG A 3 -5.80 8.82 2.45
N PRO A 4 -6.03 9.20 3.72
CA PRO A 4 -5.73 8.32 4.85
C PRO A 4 -6.75 7.18 4.93
N VAL A 5 -6.28 5.97 5.23
CA VAL A 5 -7.09 4.77 5.49
C VAL A 5 -6.54 4.02 6.70
N ASP A 6 -7.38 3.20 7.34
CA ASP A 6 -6.89 2.29 8.37
C ASP A 6 -6.12 1.13 7.72
N VAL A 7 -5.02 0.73 8.35
CA VAL A 7 -4.19 -0.40 7.91
C VAL A 7 -5.02 -1.69 7.80
N GLY A 8 -6.02 -1.85 8.66
CA GLY A 8 -6.92 -2.99 8.67
C GLY A 8 -7.78 -3.12 7.41
N ASP A 9 -8.03 -2.01 6.71
CA ASP A 9 -8.86 -1.93 5.50
C ASP A 9 -8.07 -2.22 4.21
N LEU A 10 -6.73 -2.26 4.29
CA LEU A 10 -5.89 -2.62 3.16
C LEU A 10 -6.13 -4.07 2.72
N LYS A 11 -6.07 -4.28 1.40
CA LYS A 11 -6.17 -5.59 0.75
C LYS A 11 -5.05 -5.76 -0.26
N GLU A 12 -4.68 -7.02 -0.51
CA GLU A 12 -3.80 -7.37 -1.64
C GLU A 12 -4.39 -6.85 -2.95
N GLY A 13 -3.52 -6.38 -3.85
CA GLY A 13 -3.91 -5.73 -5.10
C GLY A 13 -4.24 -4.23 -4.98
N GLN A 14 -4.40 -3.69 -3.76
CA GLN A 14 -4.54 -2.24 -3.55
C GLN A 14 -3.18 -1.52 -3.56
N TYR A 15 -3.22 -0.20 -3.39
CA TYR A 15 -2.03 0.64 -3.36
C TYR A 15 -1.89 1.35 -2.02
N VAL A 16 -0.65 1.63 -1.64
CA VAL A 16 -0.30 2.34 -0.41
C VAL A 16 0.99 3.13 -0.65
N ILE A 17 1.15 4.26 0.04
CA ILE A 17 2.41 5.02 0.01
C ILE A 17 3.32 4.51 1.12
N ILE A 18 4.54 4.09 0.76
CA ILE A 18 5.58 3.69 1.71
C ILE A 18 6.84 4.49 1.36
N ASP A 19 7.39 5.22 2.33
CA ASP A 19 8.58 6.07 2.14
C ASP A 19 8.44 7.04 0.96
N ASN A 20 7.27 7.68 0.86
CA ASN A 20 6.87 8.59 -0.24
C ASN A 20 6.77 7.94 -1.64
N GLU A 21 6.89 6.63 -1.76
CA GLU A 21 6.73 5.89 -3.02
C GLU A 21 5.36 5.20 -3.07
N PRO A 22 4.55 5.41 -4.14
CA PRO A 22 3.34 4.62 -4.34
C PRO A 22 3.71 3.17 -4.65
N CYS A 23 3.16 2.26 -3.86
CA CYS A 23 3.46 0.83 -3.94
C CYS A 23 2.18 0.02 -4.18
N HIS A 24 2.29 -1.04 -4.98
CA HIS A 24 1.27 -2.07 -5.16
C HIS A 24 1.42 -3.16 -4.09
N ILE A 25 0.36 -3.43 -3.34
CA ILE A 25 0.38 -4.41 -2.23
C ILE A 25 0.32 -5.82 -2.81
N VAL A 26 1.32 -6.63 -2.48
CA VAL A 26 1.45 -8.01 -2.95
C VAL A 26 1.14 -9.05 -1.87
N GLU A 27 1.21 -8.68 -0.59
CA GLU A 27 0.93 -9.59 0.52
C GLU A 27 0.49 -8.82 1.77
N ILE A 28 -0.53 -9.34 2.47
CA ILE A 28 -0.90 -8.83 3.80
C ILE A 28 -1.05 -9.98 4.80
N THR A 29 -0.28 -9.93 5.89
CA THR A 29 -0.42 -10.87 7.01
C THR A 29 -0.96 -10.16 8.25
N LYS A 30 -2.06 -10.66 8.84
CA LYS A 30 -2.61 -10.15 10.11
C LYS A 30 -2.22 -11.07 11.27
N SER A 31 -1.88 -10.49 12.42
CA SER A 31 -1.51 -11.24 13.62
C SER A 31 -2.03 -10.55 14.89
N LYS A 32 -2.28 -11.34 15.95
CA LYS A 32 -2.62 -10.83 17.28
C LYS A 32 -1.64 -11.41 18.31
N PRO A 33 -0.44 -10.83 18.46
CA PRO A 33 0.63 -11.43 19.26
C PRO A 33 0.38 -11.43 20.77
N GLY A 34 -0.49 -10.54 21.27
CA GLY A 34 -0.87 -10.49 22.69
C GLY A 34 -2.36 -10.75 22.89
N LYS A 35 -2.73 -11.41 23.99
CA LYS A 35 -4.13 -11.71 24.35
C LYS A 35 -5.01 -10.44 24.37
N HIS A 36 -4.46 -9.35 24.94
CA HIS A 36 -5.10 -8.04 25.05
C HIS A 36 -4.51 -6.98 24.11
N GLY A 37 -3.54 -7.35 23.28
CA GLY A 37 -2.88 -6.41 22.35
C GLY A 37 -3.72 -6.15 21.10
N SER A 38 -3.48 -5.00 20.47
CA SER A 38 -4.05 -4.69 19.16
C SER A 38 -3.57 -5.68 18.10
N ALA A 39 -4.45 -6.01 17.16
CA ALA A 39 -4.05 -6.75 15.97
C ALA A 39 -3.05 -5.90 15.17
N LYS A 40 -2.04 -6.55 14.60
CA LYS A 40 -1.03 -5.94 13.73
C LYS A 40 -1.20 -6.49 12.32
N ALA A 41 -0.97 -5.66 11.31
CA ALA A 41 -0.82 -6.11 9.94
C ALA A 41 0.61 -5.86 9.47
N ARG A 42 1.18 -6.86 8.81
CA ARG A 42 2.39 -6.75 7.99
C ARG A 42 1.94 -6.60 6.55
N VAL A 43 2.35 -5.52 5.90
CA VAL A 43 2.04 -5.24 4.49
C VAL A 43 3.36 -5.30 3.73
N VAL A 44 3.36 -6.06 2.63
CA VAL A 44 4.47 -6.14 1.68
C VAL A 44 3.98 -5.59 0.34
N ALA A 45 4.75 -4.70 -0.25
CA ALA A 45 4.38 -4.01 -1.48
C ALA A 45 5.59 -3.80 -2.40
N LEU A 46 5.34 -3.59 -3.69
CA LEU A 46 6.35 -3.27 -4.71
C LEU A 46 6.11 -1.84 -5.19
N GLY A 47 7.15 -1.02 -5.27
CA GLY A 47 7.03 0.34 -5.83
C GLY A 47 6.56 0.31 -7.27
N VAL A 48 5.62 1.20 -7.61
CA VAL A 48 4.97 1.23 -8.92
C VAL A 48 5.94 1.68 -10.01
N PHE A 49 6.86 2.60 -9.68
CA PHE A 49 7.81 3.14 -10.65
C PHE A 49 9.17 2.45 -10.59
N ASP A 50 9.65 2.11 -9.39
CA ASP A 50 10.99 1.57 -9.19
C ASP A 50 11.05 0.04 -9.04
N GLY A 51 9.91 -0.63 -8.85
CA GLY A 51 9.85 -2.08 -8.60
C GLY A 51 10.47 -2.54 -7.29
N VAL A 52 10.90 -1.62 -6.42
CA VAL A 52 11.61 -1.94 -5.17
C VAL A 52 10.62 -2.45 -4.13
N LYS A 53 10.96 -3.57 -3.49
CA LYS A 53 10.14 -4.20 -2.45
C LYS A 53 10.25 -3.43 -1.14
N ARG A 54 9.10 -3.05 -0.59
CA ARG A 54 8.96 -2.34 0.69
C ARG A 54 7.98 -3.07 1.60
N SER A 55 8.11 -2.88 2.91
CA SER A 55 7.17 -3.47 3.87
C SER A 55 7.11 -2.68 5.16
N PHE A 56 5.95 -2.71 5.82
CA PHE A 56 5.79 -2.16 7.16
C PHE A 56 4.93 -3.08 8.04
N VAL A 57 5.05 -2.91 9.36
CA VAL A 57 4.16 -3.53 10.36
C VAL A 57 3.55 -2.42 11.19
N LYS A 58 2.23 -2.35 11.24
CA LYS A 58 1.48 -1.36 12.03
C LYS A 58 0.25 -1.98 12.69
N PRO A 59 -0.26 -1.41 13.80
CA PRO A 59 -1.58 -1.72 14.31
C PRO A 59 -2.65 -1.56 13.22
N VAL A 60 -3.70 -2.39 13.24
CA VAL A 60 -4.77 -2.34 12.21
C VAL A 60 -5.57 -1.04 12.21
N ASP A 61 -5.59 -0.33 13.32
CA ASP A 61 -6.24 0.97 13.53
C ASP A 61 -5.31 2.18 13.23
N ALA A 62 -4.04 1.92 12.87
CA ALA A 62 -3.16 2.99 12.44
C ALA A 62 -3.55 3.50 11.04
N LYS A 63 -3.41 4.80 10.82
CA LYS A 63 -3.63 5.42 9.51
C LYS A 63 -2.40 5.30 8.61
N VAL A 64 -2.66 5.09 7.31
CA VAL A 64 -1.67 5.10 6.22
C VAL A 64 -2.25 5.80 5.00
N ASP A 65 -1.39 6.37 4.17
CA ASP A 65 -1.79 7.05 2.95
C ASP A 65 -1.97 6.09 1.77
N VAL A 66 -3.10 6.21 1.09
CA VAL A 66 -3.38 5.54 -0.19
C VAL A 66 -3.29 6.58 -1.31
N PRO A 67 -2.51 6.32 -2.37
CA PRO A 67 -2.41 7.26 -3.49
C PRO A 67 -3.73 7.30 -4.27
N ILE A 68 -4.09 8.48 -4.78
CA ILE A 68 -5.15 8.60 -5.79
C ILE A 68 -4.54 8.26 -7.15
N ILE A 69 -5.09 7.24 -7.82
CA ILE A 69 -4.62 6.76 -9.11
C ILE A 69 -5.65 7.09 -10.18
N GLU A 70 -5.30 7.99 -11.09
CA GLU A 70 -6.09 8.30 -12.27
C GLU A 70 -5.57 7.53 -13.48
N LYS A 71 -6.38 6.61 -14.00
CA LYS A 71 -6.08 5.88 -15.23
C LYS A 71 -6.70 6.61 -16.42
N ARG A 72 -5.92 6.88 -17.45
CA ARG A 72 -6.36 7.54 -18.68
C ARG A 72 -5.86 6.77 -19.90
N SER A 73 -6.65 6.74 -20.96
CA SER A 73 -6.24 6.20 -22.25
C SER A 73 -5.41 7.24 -23.00
N GLY A 74 -4.36 6.82 -23.70
CA GLY A 74 -3.52 7.66 -24.55
C GLY A 74 -3.21 6.97 -25.86
N GLN A 75 -2.93 7.75 -26.91
CA GLN A 75 -2.50 7.26 -28.21
C GLN A 75 -1.02 7.58 -28.42
N VAL A 76 -0.24 6.59 -28.85
CA VAL A 76 1.16 6.79 -29.24
C VAL A 76 1.17 7.39 -30.64
N ILE A 77 1.64 8.64 -30.76
CA ILE A 77 1.68 9.38 -32.04
C ILE A 77 3.03 9.17 -32.75
N ALA A 78 4.12 9.13 -31.98
CA ALA A 78 5.45 8.85 -32.48
C ALA A 78 6.31 8.23 -31.37
N ILE A 79 7.24 7.38 -31.75
CA ILE A 79 8.38 6.95 -30.94
C ILE A 79 9.60 7.37 -31.78
N LEU A 80 10.32 8.38 -31.30
CA LEU A 80 11.51 8.92 -31.99
C LEU A 80 12.72 8.03 -31.77
#